data_AF-A0A1H1PC44-F1
#
_entry.id   AF-A0A1H1PC44-F1
#
_cell.length_a   1.000
_cell.length_b   1.000
_cell.length_c   1.000
_cell.angle_alpha   90.00
_cell.angle_beta   90.00
_cell.angle_gamma   90.00
#
_symmetry.space_group_name_H-M   'P 1'
#
loop_
_entity.id
_entity.type
_entity.pdbx_description
1 polymer ?
#
loop_
_entity_poly.entity_id
_entity_poly.type
_entity_poly.pdbx_seq_one_letter_code
_entity_poly.pdbx_strand_id
1 'polypeptide(L)'
;MKKFIIGGLSAICLFISNPVNAQEEGKVNFSKEELKFSKMDASPMDLAMYKDKNDAAVARVIYSRPQKRNREIFGKLIPYGEVWRTGANEATELTLYKDMKVADAVVKAGTYTLYTIPGEKEWTVILNNKTNTWGAYEYTDKEDKVRINVPVRQAPNTIEALSMAFQESNKGADLLIGWDNSYVKVPFESAK
;
A
#
# COMPACT_ATOMS: atom_id res chain seq x y z
N MET A 1 -14.56 -77.90 3.53
CA MET A 1 -15.94 -77.37 3.56
C MET A 1 -15.92 -76.16 4.48
N LYS A 2 -16.26 -74.90 4.14
CA LYS A 2 -17.02 -74.29 3.04
C LYS A 2 -16.36 -72.93 2.68
N LYS A 3 -16.45 -72.55 1.40
CA LYS A 3 -16.22 -71.19 0.90
C LYS A 3 -17.34 -70.27 1.39
N PHE A 4 -17.05 -68.98 1.64
CA PHE A 4 -17.96 -67.87 1.32
C PHE A 4 -17.13 -66.59 1.05
N ILE A 5 -17.44 -65.96 -0.08
CA ILE A 5 -16.92 -64.68 -0.58
C ILE A 5 -18.09 -63.68 -0.49
N ILE A 6 -17.76 -62.38 -0.56
CA ILE A 6 -18.59 -61.21 -0.93
C ILE A 6 -19.35 -60.61 0.25
N GLY A 7 -19.33 -59.32 0.54
CA GLY A 7 -18.74 -58.15 -0.09
C GLY A 7 -19.19 -56.93 0.72
N GLY A 8 -18.29 -56.00 1.01
CA GLY A 8 -18.58 -54.77 1.76
C GLY A 8 -18.32 -53.57 0.88
N LEU A 9 -19.41 -52.96 0.41
CA LEU A 9 -19.48 -51.82 -0.50
C LEU A 9 -18.67 -50.63 0.03
N SER A 10 -17.61 -50.23 -0.66
CA SER A 10 -16.91 -48.97 -0.40
C SER A 10 -17.75 -47.83 -0.93
N ALA A 11 -18.39 -47.06 -0.04
CA ALA A 11 -19.10 -45.85 -0.40
C ALA A 11 -18.08 -44.74 -0.71
N ILE A 12 -17.64 -44.67 -1.97
CA ILE A 12 -16.96 -43.51 -2.53
C ILE A 12 -18.00 -42.39 -2.62
N CYS A 13 -18.01 -41.49 -1.64
CA CYS A 13 -18.66 -40.18 -1.77
C CYS A 13 -17.82 -39.32 -2.72
N LEU A 14 -18.13 -39.38 -4.01
CA LEU A 14 -17.72 -38.34 -4.96
C LEU A 14 -18.43 -37.04 -4.57
N PHE A 15 -17.72 -36.14 -3.91
CA PHE A 15 -18.13 -34.74 -3.85
C PHE A 15 -18.00 -34.15 -5.24
N ILE A 16 -19.10 -34.17 -6.00
CA ILE A 16 -19.22 -33.40 -7.22
C ILE A 16 -19.43 -31.95 -6.79
N SER A 17 -18.35 -31.19 -6.63
CA SER A 17 -18.46 -29.73 -6.52
C SER A 17 -18.88 -29.20 -7.88
N ASN A 18 -20.16 -28.86 -8.04
CA ASN A 18 -20.57 -28.00 -9.15
C ASN A 18 -19.77 -26.69 -9.04
N PRO A 19 -19.13 -26.21 -10.11
CA PRO A 19 -18.59 -24.87 -10.10
C PRO A 19 -19.77 -23.91 -9.91
N VAL A 20 -19.76 -23.14 -8.82
CA VAL A 20 -20.64 -21.98 -8.68
C VAL A 20 -20.15 -20.98 -9.71
N ASN A 21 -20.75 -21.00 -10.90
CA ASN A 21 -20.65 -19.89 -11.82
C ASN A 21 -21.38 -18.71 -11.16
N ALA A 22 -20.64 -17.64 -10.85
CA ALA A 22 -21.18 -16.40 -10.30
C ALA A 22 -22.06 -15.60 -11.31
N GLN A 23 -22.53 -16.26 -12.36
CA GLN A 23 -23.43 -15.73 -13.37
C GLN A 23 -24.72 -16.56 -13.34
N GLU A 24 -25.53 -16.38 -12.30
CA GLU A 24 -26.96 -16.62 -12.43
C GLU A 24 -27.61 -15.29 -12.84
N GLU A 25 -27.94 -15.16 -14.13
CA GLU A 25 -28.91 -14.17 -14.61
C GLU A 25 -30.32 -14.58 -14.16
N GLY A 26 -30.57 -14.53 -12.85
CA GLY A 26 -31.92 -14.36 -12.35
C GLY A 26 -32.38 -13.00 -12.83
N LYS A 27 -33.48 -12.95 -13.61
CA LYS A 27 -34.12 -11.69 -14.02
C LYS A 27 -34.66 -10.96 -12.79
N VAL A 28 -33.76 -10.30 -12.06
CA VAL A 28 -34.12 -9.29 -11.08
C VAL A 28 -34.58 -8.10 -11.90
N ASN A 29 -35.90 -7.87 -11.92
CA ASN A 29 -36.45 -6.59 -12.35
C ASN A 29 -35.98 -5.56 -11.32
N PHE A 30 -34.76 -5.03 -11.51
CA PHE A 30 -34.38 -3.77 -10.91
C PHE A 30 -35.38 -2.76 -11.46
N SER A 31 -36.33 -2.33 -10.63
CA SER A 31 -37.01 -1.05 -10.87
C SER A 31 -35.92 -0.06 -11.22
N LYS A 32 -36.18 0.76 -12.24
CA LYS A 32 -35.27 1.70 -12.90
C LYS A 32 -34.78 2.84 -11.98
N GLU A 33 -34.39 2.52 -10.75
CA GLU A 33 -33.46 3.29 -9.96
C GLU A 33 -32.11 3.16 -10.67
N GLU A 34 -31.72 4.22 -11.38
CA GLU A 34 -30.47 4.28 -12.12
C GLU A 34 -29.32 3.87 -11.20
N LEU A 35 -28.54 2.87 -11.61
CA LEU A 35 -27.29 2.50 -10.96
C LEU A 35 -26.36 3.74 -10.95
N LYS A 36 -26.30 4.44 -9.81
CA LYS A 36 -25.50 5.66 -9.64
C LYS A 36 -24.16 5.32 -8.99
N PHE A 37 -23.14 5.08 -9.81
CA PHE A 37 -21.76 5.03 -9.34
C PHE A 37 -21.24 6.43 -9.02
N SER A 38 -20.33 6.53 -8.05
CA SER A 38 -19.56 7.76 -7.82
C SER A 38 -18.68 8.08 -9.04
N LYS A 39 -18.40 9.36 -9.25
CA LYS A 39 -17.37 9.77 -10.22
C LYS A 39 -16.00 9.28 -9.76
N MET A 40 -15.07 9.13 -10.70
CA MET A 40 -13.66 8.86 -10.39
C MET A 40 -13.08 9.97 -9.50
N ASP A 41 -12.30 9.59 -8.50
CA ASP A 41 -11.60 10.55 -7.64
C ASP A 41 -10.58 11.36 -8.45
N ALA A 42 -10.44 12.64 -8.11
CA ALA A 42 -9.42 13.52 -8.69
C ALA A 42 -7.99 13.09 -8.29
N SER A 43 -7.86 12.41 -7.15
CA SER A 43 -6.63 11.79 -6.65
C SER A 43 -6.90 10.29 -6.44
N PRO A 44 -6.94 9.49 -7.53
CA PRO A 44 -7.26 8.08 -7.42
C PRO A 44 -6.28 7.36 -6.50
N MET A 45 -6.78 6.38 -5.78
CA MET A 45 -5.97 5.49 -4.94
C MET A 45 -5.25 4.48 -5.81
N ASP A 46 -4.00 4.20 -5.45
CA ASP A 46 -3.13 3.24 -6.13
C ASP A 46 -2.39 2.38 -5.10
N LEU A 47 -1.80 1.30 -5.59
CA LEU A 47 -1.13 0.30 -4.79
C LEU A 47 0.22 -0.04 -5.44
N ALA A 48 1.30 0.09 -4.66
CA ALA A 48 2.59 -0.51 -5.01
C ALA A 48 2.88 -1.69 -4.08
N MET A 49 3.34 -2.80 -4.65
CA MET A 49 3.62 -4.05 -3.95
C MET A 49 5.08 -4.44 -4.18
N TYR A 50 5.78 -4.80 -3.10
CA TYR A 50 7.06 -5.47 -3.15
C TYR A 50 6.88 -6.94 -2.76
N LYS A 51 7.38 -7.81 -3.63
CA LYS A 51 7.49 -9.24 -3.40
C LYS A 51 8.96 -9.64 -3.49
N ASP A 52 9.34 -10.65 -2.71
CA ASP A 52 10.68 -11.22 -2.81
C ASP A 52 10.83 -12.13 -4.05
N LYS A 53 12.04 -12.65 -4.25
CA LYS A 53 12.39 -13.57 -5.35
C LYS A 53 11.53 -14.85 -5.44
N ASN A 54 10.81 -15.21 -4.37
CA ASN A 54 9.91 -16.36 -4.34
C ASN A 54 8.44 -15.95 -4.55
N ASP A 55 8.19 -14.73 -5.04
CA ASP A 55 6.86 -14.12 -5.21
C ASP A 55 6.07 -13.96 -3.89
N ALA A 56 6.75 -14.05 -2.73
CA ALA A 56 6.10 -13.83 -1.45
C ALA A 56 6.00 -12.32 -1.17
N ALA A 57 4.81 -11.86 -0.75
CA ALA A 57 4.59 -10.46 -0.39
C ALA A 57 5.46 -10.06 0.81
N VAL A 58 6.12 -8.90 0.69
CA VAL A 58 7.00 -8.35 1.73
C VAL A 58 6.48 -7.00 2.23
N ALA A 59 6.12 -6.11 1.31
CA ALA A 59 5.57 -4.80 1.67
C ALA A 59 4.55 -4.34 0.63
N ARG A 60 3.58 -3.55 1.07
CA ARG A 60 2.57 -2.90 0.23
C ARG A 60 2.38 -1.48 0.70
N VAL A 61 2.26 -0.54 -0.24
CA VAL A 61 1.81 0.81 0.05
C VAL A 61 0.53 1.11 -0.72
N ILE A 62 -0.48 1.62 -0.03
CA ILE A 62 -1.74 2.11 -0.59
C ILE A 62 -1.76 3.62 -0.39
N TYR A 63 -1.94 4.38 -1.47
CA TYR A 63 -1.80 5.83 -1.44
C TYR A 63 -2.65 6.48 -2.52
N SER A 64 -3.17 7.67 -2.25
CA SER A 64 -3.86 8.49 -3.25
C SER A 64 -2.85 9.31 -4.06
N ARG A 65 -3.13 9.48 -5.35
CA ARG A 65 -2.20 10.10 -6.33
C ARG A 65 -2.65 11.50 -6.77
N PRO A 66 -2.49 12.55 -5.94
CA PRO A 66 -2.78 13.90 -6.38
C PRO A 66 -1.92 14.30 -7.58
N GLN A 67 -2.52 15.09 -8.47
CA GLN A 67 -1.91 15.56 -9.71
C GLN A 67 -1.23 16.92 -9.50
N LYS A 68 -0.06 17.15 -10.11
CA LYS A 68 0.66 18.42 -10.04
C LYS A 68 -0.15 19.56 -10.63
N ARG A 69 -0.66 19.38 -11.85
CA ARG A 69 -1.50 20.35 -12.58
C ARG A 69 -0.86 21.74 -12.66
N ASN A 70 0.41 21.79 -13.10
CA ASN A 70 1.19 23.03 -13.20
C ASN A 70 1.40 23.80 -11.89
N ARG A 71 1.07 23.22 -10.73
CA ARG A 71 1.35 23.83 -9.43
C ARG A 71 2.81 23.59 -9.04
N GLU A 72 3.34 24.50 -8.23
CA GLU A 72 4.52 24.25 -7.40
C GLU A 72 4.10 23.40 -6.20
N ILE A 73 4.78 22.27 -5.98
CA ILE A 73 4.37 21.30 -4.97
C ILE A 73 5.02 21.59 -3.63
N PHE A 74 6.31 21.33 -3.50
CA PHE A 74 7.01 21.46 -2.24
C PHE A 74 7.39 22.93 -1.95
N GLY A 75 7.17 23.38 -0.72
CA GLY A 75 7.33 24.78 -0.31
C GLY A 75 6.14 25.69 -0.66
N LYS A 76 5.12 25.17 -1.36
CA LYS A 76 3.88 25.88 -1.70
C LYS A 76 2.65 25.07 -1.31
N LEU A 77 2.26 24.11 -2.16
CA LEU A 77 1.10 23.27 -1.89
C LEU A 77 1.31 22.40 -0.65
N ILE A 78 2.52 21.83 -0.53
CA ILE A 78 2.98 21.09 0.63
C ILE A 78 4.07 21.93 1.31
N PRO A 79 3.75 22.62 2.42
CA PRO A 79 4.71 23.44 3.13
C PRO A 79 5.90 22.62 3.63
N TYR A 80 7.08 23.23 3.64
CA TYR A 80 8.24 22.61 4.26
C TYR A 80 8.14 22.65 5.78
N GLY A 81 8.66 21.61 6.44
CA GLY A 81 8.67 21.51 7.90
C GLY A 81 7.32 21.12 8.53
N GLU A 82 6.28 20.90 7.72
CA GLU A 82 4.97 20.46 8.18
C GLU A 82 4.73 18.98 7.90
N VAL A 83 3.99 18.34 8.80
CA VAL A 83 3.59 16.94 8.64
C VAL A 83 2.55 16.83 7.53
N TRP A 84 2.85 15.97 6.57
CA TRP A 84 2.00 15.66 5.43
C TRP A 84 1.63 14.18 5.43
N ARG A 85 0.37 13.90 5.09
CA ARG A 85 -0.20 12.55 4.91
C ARG A 85 0.45 11.72 3.78
N THR A 86 1.42 12.31 3.07
CA THR A 86 2.12 11.72 1.91
C THR A 86 1.16 11.21 0.82
N GLY A 87 0.15 12.02 0.51
CA GLY A 87 -0.99 11.64 -0.33
C GLY A 87 -2.08 12.71 -0.35
N ALA A 88 -3.28 12.31 -0.76
CA ALA A 88 -4.52 13.09 -0.72
C ALA A 88 -5.66 12.23 -0.14
N ASN A 89 -6.72 12.86 0.35
CA ASN A 89 -7.83 12.17 1.03
C ASN A 89 -7.34 11.37 2.25
N GLU A 90 -7.37 10.04 2.22
CA GLU A 90 -6.85 9.13 3.24
C GLU A 90 -5.32 9.27 3.39
N ALA A 91 -4.81 9.05 4.60
CA ALA A 91 -3.38 8.99 4.81
C ALA A 91 -2.80 7.71 4.18
N THR A 92 -1.57 7.80 3.67
CA THR A 92 -0.91 6.66 3.02
C THR A 92 -0.71 5.50 3.99
N GLU A 93 -1.11 4.30 3.58
CA GLU A 93 -0.99 3.09 4.38
C GLU A 93 0.19 2.24 3.88
N LEU A 94 1.10 1.89 4.78
CA LEU A 94 2.17 0.94 4.54
C LEU A 94 1.90 -0.35 5.33
N THR A 95 1.73 -1.47 4.63
CA THR A 95 1.70 -2.80 5.22
C THR A 95 3.05 -3.48 5.04
N LEU A 96 3.64 -3.95 6.13
CA LEU A 96 4.79 -4.85 6.15
C LEU A 96 4.31 -6.26 6.48
N TYR A 97 4.57 -7.22 5.60
CA TYR A 97 4.19 -8.63 5.78
C TYR A 97 5.27 -9.44 6.52
N LYS A 98 6.45 -8.85 6.69
CA LYS A 98 7.59 -9.39 7.45
C LYS A 98 8.18 -8.28 8.31
N ASP A 99 8.92 -8.65 9.34
CA ASP A 99 9.73 -7.68 10.08
C ASP A 99 10.78 -7.07 9.15
N MET A 100 10.88 -5.75 9.15
CA MET A 100 11.82 -5.01 8.32
C MET A 100 12.63 -4.05 9.19
N LYS A 101 13.90 -3.85 8.84
CA LYS A 101 14.72 -2.80 9.42
C LYS A 101 14.53 -1.50 8.64
N VAL A 102 14.19 -0.43 9.36
CA VAL A 102 14.02 0.93 8.84
C VAL A 102 14.86 1.86 9.71
N ALA A 103 15.81 2.59 9.11
CA ALA A 103 16.90 3.24 9.84
C ALA A 103 17.60 2.23 10.77
N ASP A 104 17.69 2.53 12.07
CA ASP A 104 18.29 1.65 13.08
C ASP A 104 17.28 0.81 13.86
N ALA A 105 15.99 0.89 13.51
CA ALA A 105 14.92 0.19 14.21
C ALA A 105 14.44 -1.04 13.43
N VAL A 106 14.13 -2.11 14.16
CA VAL A 106 13.32 -3.22 13.63
C VAL A 106 11.85 -2.87 13.78
N VAL A 107 11.17 -2.72 12.64
CA VAL A 107 9.73 -2.50 12.54
C VAL A 107 9.07 -3.86 12.32
N LYS A 108 8.13 -4.21 13.21
CA LYS A 108 7.43 -5.49 13.13
C LYS A 108 6.48 -5.53 11.94
N ALA A 109 6.20 -6.72 11.43
CA ALA A 109 5.12 -6.93 10.49
C ALA A 109 3.82 -6.31 11.04
N GLY A 110 3.08 -5.61 10.18
CA GLY A 110 1.93 -4.81 10.58
C GLY A 110 1.61 -3.72 9.57
N THR A 111 0.52 -3.01 9.85
CA THR A 111 0.07 -1.87 9.05
C THR A 111 0.35 -0.57 9.79
N TYR A 112 0.91 0.40 9.10
CA TYR A 112 1.30 1.70 9.61
C TYR A 112 0.81 2.80 8.69
N THR A 113 0.58 3.99 9.24
CA THR A 113 0.41 5.19 8.41
C THR A 113 1.78 5.78 8.08
N LEU A 114 1.98 6.16 6.82
CA LEU A 114 3.20 6.79 6.31
C LEU A 114 3.02 8.31 6.24
N TYR A 115 3.60 9.00 7.20
CA TYR A 115 3.69 10.46 7.17
C TYR A 115 5.07 10.91 6.66
N THR A 116 5.12 12.12 6.13
CA THR A 116 6.37 12.78 5.75
C THR A 116 6.39 14.20 6.25
N ILE A 117 7.57 14.72 6.57
CA ILE A 117 7.84 16.14 6.77
C ILE A 117 8.81 16.55 5.67
N PRO A 118 8.32 17.13 4.56
CA PRO A 118 9.20 17.58 3.49
C PRO A 118 10.10 18.73 3.93
N GLY A 119 11.35 18.68 3.53
CA GLY A 119 12.30 19.79 3.56
C GLY A 119 12.96 19.96 2.20
N GLU A 120 13.78 21.02 2.07
CA GLU A 120 14.47 21.31 0.80
C GLU A 120 15.54 20.27 0.44
N LYS A 121 16.26 19.76 1.45
CA LYS A 121 17.42 18.86 1.26
C LYS A 121 17.14 17.42 1.67
N GLU A 122 16.25 17.25 2.64
CA GLU A 122 15.86 15.94 3.17
C GLU A 122 14.40 15.96 3.56
N TRP A 123 13.79 14.78 3.55
CA TRP A 123 12.47 14.57 4.15
C TRP A 123 12.63 13.70 5.38
N THR A 124 11.90 14.01 6.45
CA THR A 124 11.67 13.06 7.53
C THR A 124 10.51 12.16 7.13
N VAL A 125 10.73 10.86 7.05
CA VAL A 125 9.71 9.84 6.80
C VAL A 125 9.36 9.18 8.12
N ILE A 126 8.07 8.99 8.37
CA ILE A 126 7.54 8.57 9.66
C ILE A 126 6.61 7.38 9.44
N LEU A 127 6.85 6.28 10.15
CA LEU A 127 5.84 5.23 10.29
C LEU A 127 5.13 5.43 11.62
N ASN A 128 3.81 5.53 11.58
CA ASN A 128 2.97 5.82 12.73
C ASN A 128 1.97 4.66 12.98
N ASN A 129 1.74 4.30 14.24
CA ASN A 129 0.88 3.17 14.61
C ASN A 129 -0.62 3.46 14.42
N LYS A 130 -1.03 4.75 14.36
CA LYS A 130 -2.44 5.10 14.16
C LYS A 130 -2.81 4.98 12.69
N THR A 131 -3.62 3.99 12.37
CA THR A 131 -4.11 3.68 11.01
C THR A 131 -5.50 4.24 10.76
N ASN A 132 -5.97 4.17 9.51
CA ASN A 132 -7.29 4.65 9.07
C ASN A 132 -7.54 6.14 9.36
N THR A 133 -6.50 6.96 9.25
CA THR A 133 -6.57 8.39 9.52
C THR A 133 -6.88 9.20 8.27
N TRP A 134 -7.65 10.27 8.44
CA TRP A 134 -7.94 11.20 7.36
C TRP A 134 -6.99 12.39 7.41
N GLY A 135 -6.03 12.43 6.50
CA GLY A 135 -5.02 13.47 6.47
C GLY A 135 -4.04 13.45 7.64
N ALA A 136 -3.54 14.63 8.01
CA ALA A 136 -2.57 14.82 9.09
C ALA A 136 -3.20 15.45 10.36
N TYR A 137 -4.51 15.70 10.38
CA TYR A 137 -5.19 16.35 11.52
C TYR A 137 -5.16 15.51 12.79
N GLU A 138 -5.12 14.19 12.63
CA GLU A 138 -5.08 13.22 13.71
C GLU A 138 -3.67 12.79 14.08
N TYR A 139 -2.66 13.37 13.44
CA TYR A 139 -1.26 13.04 13.68
C TYR A 139 -0.83 13.46 15.08
N THR A 140 -0.07 12.59 15.74
CA THR A 140 0.64 12.86 16.99
C THR A 140 1.93 12.07 17.01
N ASP A 141 3.00 12.68 17.48
CA ASP A 141 4.34 12.08 17.56
C ASP A 141 4.41 10.90 18.55
N LYS A 142 3.47 10.83 19.50
CA LYS A 142 3.33 9.72 20.46
C LYS A 142 3.09 8.37 19.80
N GLU A 143 2.53 8.37 18.60
CA GLU A 143 2.22 7.15 17.84
C GLU A 143 3.34 6.81 16.84
N ASP A 144 4.42 7.60 16.79
CA ASP A 144 5.52 7.34 15.86
C ASP A 144 6.29 6.09 16.27
N LYS A 145 6.37 5.14 15.33
CA LYS A 145 7.15 3.92 15.48
C LYS A 145 8.61 4.10 15.07
N VAL A 146 8.85 4.83 13.98
CA VAL A 146 10.19 5.17 13.49
C VAL A 146 10.15 6.48 12.73
N ARG A 147 11.25 7.23 12.81
CA ARG A 147 11.54 8.38 11.96
C ARG A 147 12.87 8.17 11.26
N ILE A 148 12.93 8.51 9.98
CA ILE A 148 14.16 8.45 9.18
C ILE A 148 14.28 9.69 8.31
N ASN A 149 15.45 10.32 8.32
CA ASN A 149 15.76 11.38 7.36
C ASN A 149 16.34 10.75 6.09
N VAL A 150 15.78 11.12 4.95
CA VAL A 150 16.21 10.65 3.63
C VAL A 150 16.47 11.85 2.71
N PRO A 151 17.56 11.84 1.93
CA PRO A 151 17.91 12.96 1.07
C PRO A 151 16.91 13.11 -0.07
N VAL A 152 16.55 14.34 -0.37
CA VAL A 152 15.80 14.72 -1.57
C VAL A 152 16.72 14.55 -2.78
N ARG A 153 16.17 13.97 -3.85
CA ARG A 153 16.86 13.76 -5.12
C ARG A 153 16.07 14.41 -6.25
N GLN A 154 16.79 14.87 -7.26
CA GLN A 154 16.18 15.42 -8.47
C GLN A 154 15.66 14.29 -9.37
N ALA A 155 14.39 14.34 -9.73
CA ALA A 155 13.81 13.43 -10.71
C ALA A 155 14.33 13.74 -12.12
N PRO A 156 14.59 12.73 -12.96
CA PRO A 156 15.07 12.95 -14.33
C PRO A 156 14.01 13.61 -15.23
N ASN A 157 12.73 13.42 -14.90
CA ASN A 157 11.59 14.03 -15.58
C ASN A 157 10.56 14.47 -14.52
N THR A 158 9.75 15.47 -14.84
CA THR A 158 8.65 15.91 -13.98
C THR A 158 7.68 14.75 -13.71
N ILE A 159 7.41 14.50 -12.44
CA ILE A 159 6.46 13.49 -11.98
C ILE A 159 5.10 14.18 -11.80
N GLU A 160 4.19 14.02 -12.77
CA GLU A 160 2.88 14.70 -12.76
C GLU A 160 1.97 14.21 -11.64
N ALA A 161 1.88 12.90 -11.41
CA ALA A 161 1.09 12.33 -10.32
C ALA A 161 2.02 11.90 -9.19
N LEU A 162 1.70 12.20 -7.92
CA LEU A 162 2.39 11.56 -6.80
C LEU A 162 2.46 10.05 -7.06
N SER A 163 3.66 9.51 -6.99
CA SER A 163 3.95 8.13 -7.39
C SER A 163 4.84 7.48 -6.35
N MET A 164 4.51 6.22 -6.04
CA MET A 164 5.31 5.37 -5.18
C MET A 164 5.61 4.06 -5.90
N ALA A 165 6.81 3.54 -5.69
CA ALA A 165 7.24 2.27 -6.25
C ALA A 165 8.28 1.64 -5.33
N PHE A 166 8.35 0.32 -5.30
CA PHE A 166 9.44 -0.38 -4.65
C PHE A 166 10.54 -0.68 -5.67
N GLN A 167 11.78 -0.37 -5.32
CA GLN A 167 12.97 -0.73 -6.06
C GLN A 167 13.76 -1.75 -5.23
N GLU A 168 14.04 -2.92 -5.79
CA GLU A 168 14.86 -3.93 -5.09
C GLU A 168 16.25 -3.38 -4.76
N SER A 169 16.75 -3.72 -3.57
CA SER A 169 18.08 -3.35 -3.07
C SER A 169 18.79 -4.60 -2.54
N ASN A 170 20.11 -4.53 -2.34
CA ASN A 170 20.92 -5.67 -1.91
C ASN A 170 20.46 -6.31 -0.58
N LYS A 171 19.68 -5.60 0.23
CA LYS A 171 19.23 -6.05 1.56
C LYS A 171 17.70 -6.06 1.71
N GLY A 172 16.95 -5.77 0.65
CA GLY A 172 15.49 -5.63 0.72
C GLY A 172 14.97 -4.78 -0.43
N ALA A 173 14.25 -3.71 -0.13
CA ALA A 173 13.75 -2.77 -1.13
C ALA A 173 13.77 -1.33 -0.62
N ASP A 174 13.98 -0.41 -1.54
CA ASP A 174 13.78 1.01 -1.32
C ASP A 174 12.35 1.37 -1.75
N LEU A 175 11.58 2.01 -0.88
CA LEU A 175 10.35 2.70 -1.27
C LEU A 175 10.72 4.05 -1.88
N LEU A 176 10.46 4.21 -3.17
CA LEU A 176 10.53 5.47 -3.88
C LEU A 176 9.25 6.25 -3.64
N ILE A 177 9.37 7.53 -3.30
CA ILE A 177 8.23 8.46 -3.20
C ILE A 177 8.60 9.70 -4.01
N GLY A 178 7.86 9.99 -5.08
CA GLY A 178 8.18 11.08 -6.00
C GLY A 178 6.97 11.88 -6.45
N TRP A 179 7.14 13.19 -6.53
CA TRP A 179 6.16 14.13 -7.08
C TRP A 179 6.88 15.39 -7.56
N ASP A 180 6.38 16.04 -8.61
CA ASP A 180 7.09 17.17 -9.24
C ASP A 180 8.51 16.74 -9.67
N ASN A 181 9.50 17.60 -9.48
CA ASN A 181 10.88 17.34 -9.83
C ASN A 181 11.68 16.65 -8.71
N SER A 182 11.03 16.15 -7.67
CA SER A 182 11.69 15.62 -6.48
C SER A 182 11.25 14.20 -6.15
N TYR A 183 12.17 13.39 -5.66
CA TYR A 183 11.85 12.10 -5.06
C TYR A 183 12.79 11.77 -3.91
N VAL A 184 12.34 10.89 -3.02
CA VAL A 184 13.15 10.29 -1.94
C VAL A 184 13.19 8.77 -2.09
N LYS A 185 14.16 8.15 -1.43
CA LYS A 185 14.29 6.69 -1.31
C LYS A 185 14.32 6.33 0.16
N VAL A 186 13.37 5.51 0.60
CA VAL A 186 13.25 5.05 1.98
C VAL A 186 13.68 3.59 2.05
N PRO A 187 14.83 3.27 2.68
CA PRO A 187 15.33 1.91 2.72
C PRO A 187 14.52 1.05 3.69
N PHE A 188 13.99 -0.07 3.19
CA PHE A 188 13.42 -1.16 3.97
C PHE A 188 14.32 -2.39 3.78
N GLU A 189 15.17 -2.64 4.78
CA GLU A 189 16.02 -3.83 4.79
C GLU A 189 15.28 -5.00 5.45
N SER A 190 15.59 -6.22 5.05
CA SER A 190 15.07 -7.42 5.72
C SER A 190 15.63 -7.46 7.15
N ALA A 191 14.77 -7.63 8.15
CA ALA A 191 15.24 -7.89 9.50
C ALA A 191 15.96 -9.25 9.52
N LYS A 192 17.14 -9.30 10.14
CA LYS A 192 17.87 -10.56 10.37
C LYS A 192 17.23 -11.36 11.50
#